data_AF-A0A843KEY3-F1
#
_entry.id   AF-A0A843KEY3-F1
#
_cell.length_a   1.000
_cell.length_b   1.000
_cell.length_c   1.000
_cell.angle_alpha   90.00
_cell.angle_beta   90.00
_cell.angle_gamma   90.00
#
_symmetry.space_group_name_H-M   'P 1'
#
loop_
_entity.id
_entity.type
_entity.pdbx_description
1 polymer ?
#
loop_
_entity_poly.entity_id
_entity_poly.type
_entity_poly.pdbx_seq_one_letter_code
_entity_poly.pdbx_strand_id
1 'polypeptide(L)'
;EMMRKEFEYWYPYDYRFSAKDLISNHLTFQLFHHAAIFPKKSMPRGMVVFGMGLLEGAKMSSSKGNVFLLEDALREFGADTVRMFLVGSAEPWQDFDWRNDLVYSTRKQIERFWNTIEECSGSGSLSSDVNLWLISRLQLHIQKATEALERFQTRQALQEAFYSIESDMKWYRRRLPEGVVGGSALRELQSVWIRLLAPVIPFTCEGLWKETGGEGLVSYAPWPVADKSKTDPNLELSEDLLFRTMEDIESIRKIIQITPSSITLCTAPAWKKAVFATVASAPDKNTVIREIMKDEQMRRRGKAVQDTVKQCITLIHRLPPALVEQYLMADMDEMAVFQKAREFIERECSVRVEIVDAAESTHAKAAAALPLKPAIVME
;
A
#
# COMPACT_ATOMS: atom_id res chain seq x y z
N GLU A 1 -48.82 -5.60 15.86
CA GLU A 1 -48.36 -6.18 14.58
C GLU A 1 -47.09 -5.51 14.05
N MET A 2 -47.05 -4.18 13.92
CA MET A 2 -45.84 -3.46 13.44
C MET A 2 -44.55 -3.83 14.20
N MET A 3 -44.59 -3.88 15.53
CA MET A 3 -43.43 -4.27 16.35
C MET A 3 -42.89 -5.67 16.02
N ARG A 4 -43.76 -6.60 15.64
CA ARG A 4 -43.35 -7.96 15.24
C ARG A 4 -42.63 -7.91 13.89
N LYS A 5 -43.14 -7.13 12.94
CA LYS A 5 -42.51 -6.95 11.61
C LYS A 5 -41.11 -6.34 11.75
N GLU A 6 -40.93 -5.34 12.60
CA GLU A 6 -39.61 -4.76 12.89
C GLU A 6 -38.64 -5.81 13.43
N PHE A 7 -39.06 -6.61 14.42
CA PHE A 7 -38.20 -7.68 14.93
C PHE A 7 -37.87 -8.72 13.86
N GLU A 8 -38.85 -9.18 13.09
CA GLU A 8 -38.65 -10.18 12.03
C GLU A 8 -37.79 -9.66 10.87
N TYR A 9 -37.74 -8.35 10.66
CA TYR A 9 -36.89 -7.70 9.66
C TYR A 9 -35.43 -7.59 10.13
N TRP A 10 -35.19 -7.05 11.33
CA TRP A 10 -33.84 -6.78 11.84
C TRP A 10 -33.13 -7.99 12.45
N TYR A 11 -33.85 -9.07 12.73
CA TYR A 11 -33.32 -10.24 13.44
C TYR A 11 -33.20 -11.48 12.55
N PRO A 12 -32.13 -12.29 12.68
CA PRO A 12 -31.02 -12.18 13.65
C PRO A 12 -30.11 -10.99 13.36
N TYR A 13 -29.45 -10.49 14.41
CA TYR A 13 -28.40 -9.50 14.19
C TYR A 13 -27.22 -10.11 13.41
N ASP A 14 -26.63 -9.31 12.53
CA ASP A 14 -25.47 -9.75 11.74
C ASP A 14 -24.21 -9.85 12.60
N TYR A 15 -23.86 -8.79 13.33
CA TYR A 15 -22.67 -8.79 14.17
C TYR A 15 -22.92 -8.13 15.53
N ARG A 16 -22.37 -8.74 16.58
CA ARG A 16 -22.25 -8.14 17.91
C ARG A 16 -20.79 -7.77 18.17
N PHE A 17 -20.57 -6.48 18.41
CA PHE A 17 -19.27 -5.92 18.77
C PHE A 17 -19.13 -5.80 20.28
N SER A 18 -17.99 -6.20 20.85
CA SER A 18 -17.76 -6.13 22.30
C SER A 18 -16.29 -6.25 22.66
N ALA A 19 -15.92 -6.01 23.92
CA ALA A 19 -14.56 -6.24 24.38
C ALA A 19 -14.28 -7.74 24.59
N LYS A 20 -13.01 -8.14 24.41
CA LYS A 20 -12.58 -9.55 24.48
C LYS A 20 -12.74 -10.17 25.87
N ASP A 21 -12.80 -9.37 26.93
CA ASP A 21 -13.04 -9.80 28.31
C ASP A 21 -14.47 -10.33 28.53
N LEU A 22 -15.43 -9.93 27.69
CA LEU A 22 -16.82 -10.38 27.76
C LEU A 22 -17.06 -11.74 27.09
N ILE A 23 -16.03 -12.34 26.46
CA ILE A 23 -16.10 -13.67 25.85
C ILE A 23 -16.55 -14.71 26.88
N SER A 24 -15.90 -14.75 28.05
CA SER A 24 -16.13 -15.77 29.08
C SER A 24 -17.45 -15.63 29.84
N ASN A 25 -18.22 -14.58 29.56
CA ASN A 25 -19.47 -14.25 30.25
C ASN A 25 -20.56 -13.83 29.26
N HIS A 26 -20.85 -12.53 29.14
CA HIS A 26 -21.95 -11.96 28.36
C HIS A 26 -22.06 -12.53 26.94
N LEU A 27 -20.94 -12.62 26.21
CA LEU A 27 -20.96 -13.12 24.82
C LEU A 27 -21.26 -14.62 24.73
N THR A 28 -20.84 -15.39 25.73
CA THR A 28 -21.17 -16.83 25.82
C THR A 28 -22.60 -17.03 26.31
N PHE A 29 -23.03 -16.30 27.35
CA PHE A 29 -24.37 -16.41 27.92
C PHE A 29 -25.45 -15.98 26.93
N GLN A 30 -25.19 -14.98 26.10
CA GLN A 30 -26.15 -14.63 25.05
C GLN A 30 -26.38 -15.80 24.08
N LEU A 31 -25.37 -16.59 23.72
CA LEU A 31 -25.56 -17.74 22.84
C LEU A 31 -26.48 -18.79 23.48
N PHE A 32 -26.28 -19.07 24.77
CA PHE A 32 -27.15 -19.95 25.53
C PHE A 32 -28.59 -19.44 25.57
N HIS A 33 -28.79 -18.16 25.87
CA HIS A 33 -30.13 -17.57 25.90
C HIS A 33 -30.79 -17.59 24.52
N HIS A 34 -30.06 -17.30 23.45
CA HIS A 34 -30.64 -17.33 22.10
C HIS A 34 -31.03 -18.74 21.69
N ALA A 35 -30.19 -19.74 21.99
CA ALA A 35 -30.51 -21.14 21.71
C ALA A 35 -31.72 -21.65 22.52
N ALA A 36 -31.93 -21.12 23.72
CA ALA A 36 -33.06 -21.50 24.58
C ALA A 36 -34.38 -20.82 24.20
N ILE A 37 -34.34 -19.57 23.73
CA ILE A 37 -35.53 -18.73 23.53
C ILE A 37 -35.95 -18.65 22.06
N PHE A 38 -34.98 -18.54 21.14
CA PHE A 38 -35.24 -18.25 19.74
C PHE A 38 -35.14 -19.48 18.85
N PRO A 39 -35.91 -19.53 17.74
CA PRO A 39 -35.74 -20.57 16.75
C PRO A 39 -34.36 -20.49 16.11
N LYS A 40 -33.85 -21.63 15.60
CA LYS A 40 -32.50 -21.73 15.02
C LYS A 40 -32.21 -20.68 13.93
N LYS A 41 -33.21 -20.27 13.15
CA LYS A 41 -33.08 -19.23 12.11
C LYS A 41 -32.75 -17.82 12.66
N SER A 42 -33.00 -17.60 13.94
CA SER A 42 -32.80 -16.34 14.66
C SER A 42 -31.53 -16.36 15.51
N MET A 43 -30.65 -17.32 15.29
CA MET A 43 -29.34 -17.34 15.94
C MET A 43 -28.45 -16.21 15.40
N PRO A 44 -27.64 -15.56 16.27
CA PRO A 44 -26.63 -14.58 15.88
C PRO A 44 -25.74 -15.05 14.73
N ARG A 45 -25.40 -14.16 13.80
CA ARG A 45 -24.54 -14.52 12.65
C ARG A 45 -23.05 -14.38 12.95
N GLY A 46 -22.65 -13.43 13.78
CA GLY A 46 -21.24 -13.22 14.11
C GLY A 46 -21.01 -12.36 15.35
N MET A 47 -19.78 -12.45 15.87
CA MET A 47 -19.29 -11.58 16.93
C MET A 47 -17.88 -11.11 16.57
N VAL A 48 -17.60 -9.84 16.85
CA VAL A 48 -16.29 -9.23 16.65
C VAL A 48 -15.86 -8.66 17.99
N VAL A 49 -14.65 -9.01 18.41
CA VAL A 49 -14.13 -8.63 19.72
C VAL A 49 -13.04 -7.58 19.58
N PHE A 50 -13.05 -6.62 20.50
CA PHE A 50 -12.06 -5.57 20.62
C PHE A 50 -11.09 -5.85 21.77
N GLY A 51 -9.82 -5.50 21.59
CA GLY A 51 -8.86 -5.41 22.67
C GLY A 51 -9.18 -4.26 23.62
N MET A 52 -8.31 -4.12 24.61
CA MET A 52 -8.42 -3.11 25.66
C MET A 52 -7.56 -1.89 25.31
N GLY A 53 -7.97 -0.72 25.79
CA GLY A 53 -7.17 0.50 25.71
C GLY A 53 -6.12 0.58 26.81
N LEU A 54 -4.91 0.93 26.44
CA LEU A 54 -3.82 1.36 27.32
C LEU A 54 -3.62 2.87 27.20
N LEU A 55 -3.07 3.50 28.22
CA LEU A 55 -2.65 4.90 28.25
C LEU A 55 -1.19 4.94 28.67
N GLU A 56 -0.31 5.40 27.77
CA GLU A 56 1.15 5.42 28.00
C GLU A 56 1.69 4.06 28.47
N GLY A 57 1.22 2.97 27.85
CA GLY A 57 1.58 1.59 28.17
C GLY A 57 0.94 1.01 29.44
N ALA A 58 0.20 1.81 30.21
CA ALA A 58 -0.49 1.37 31.42
C ALA A 58 -1.97 1.09 31.16
N LYS A 59 -2.54 0.08 31.83
CA LYS A 59 -3.99 -0.18 31.78
C LYS A 59 -4.77 1.03 32.30
N MET A 60 -5.73 1.52 31.53
CA MET A 60 -6.61 2.60 31.97
C MET A 60 -7.47 2.18 33.17
N SER A 61 -7.60 3.04 34.16
CA SER A 61 -8.40 2.77 35.36
C SER A 61 -8.93 4.07 35.96
N SER A 62 -10.26 4.25 35.97
CA SER A 62 -10.89 5.42 36.58
C SER A 62 -10.50 5.61 38.05
N SER A 63 -10.34 4.52 38.81
CA SER A 63 -9.91 4.57 40.21
C SER A 63 -8.46 5.02 40.42
N LYS A 64 -7.60 4.91 39.39
CA LYS A 64 -6.21 5.37 39.42
C LYS A 64 -6.04 6.74 38.74
N GLY A 65 -7.13 7.31 38.22
CA GLY A 65 -7.14 8.58 37.50
C GLY A 65 -6.44 8.56 36.14
N ASN A 66 -5.94 7.40 35.68
CA ASN A 66 -5.23 7.27 34.40
C ASN A 66 -6.20 6.83 33.29
N VAL A 67 -7.19 7.67 33.00
CA VAL A 67 -8.15 7.45 31.92
C VAL A 67 -8.26 8.71 31.09
N PHE A 68 -8.37 8.53 29.77
CA PHE A 68 -8.73 9.62 28.87
C PHE A 68 -10.22 9.49 28.57
N LEU A 69 -11.04 10.43 29.05
CA LEU A 69 -12.48 10.39 28.80
C LEU A 69 -12.77 10.72 27.34
N LEU A 70 -13.81 10.10 26.77
CA LEU A 70 -14.19 10.35 25.38
C LEU A 70 -14.50 11.83 25.14
N GLU A 71 -15.23 12.49 26.04
CA GLU A 71 -15.57 13.91 25.90
C GLU A 71 -14.33 14.80 25.83
N ASP A 72 -13.34 14.53 26.69
CA ASP A 72 -12.07 15.25 26.68
C ASP A 72 -11.32 14.98 25.37
N ALA A 73 -11.33 13.73 24.89
CA ALA A 73 -10.64 13.36 23.65
C ALA A 73 -11.25 14.08 22.45
N LEU A 74 -12.58 14.16 22.39
CA LEU A 74 -13.30 14.87 21.35
C LEU A 74 -13.05 16.38 21.41
N ARG A 75 -13.01 16.97 22.61
CA ARG A 75 -12.75 18.41 22.80
C ARG A 75 -11.33 18.79 22.42
N GLU A 76 -10.34 17.98 22.78
CA GLU A 76 -8.92 18.26 22.53
C GLU A 76 -8.52 17.96 21.08
N PHE A 77 -8.91 16.78 20.56
CA PHE A 77 -8.38 16.29 19.28
C PHE A 77 -9.36 16.39 18.11
N GLY A 78 -10.66 16.48 18.38
CA GLY A 78 -11.72 16.40 17.37
C GLY A 78 -12.09 14.97 17.00
N ALA A 79 -13.35 14.76 16.61
CA ALA A 79 -13.92 13.43 16.41
C ALA A 79 -13.18 12.58 15.36
N ASP A 80 -12.86 13.15 14.20
CA ASP A 80 -12.17 12.43 13.12
C ASP A 80 -10.76 12.00 13.52
N THR A 81 -10.03 12.84 14.24
CA THR A 81 -8.70 12.50 14.78
C THR A 81 -8.79 11.30 15.70
N VAL A 82 -9.72 11.32 16.67
CA VAL A 82 -9.91 10.22 17.62
C VAL A 82 -10.30 8.94 16.89
N ARG A 83 -11.24 9.03 15.93
CA ARG A 83 -11.70 7.87 15.15
C ARG A 83 -10.57 7.26 14.32
N MET A 84 -9.85 8.07 13.54
CA MET A 84 -8.75 7.61 12.69
C MET A 84 -7.62 7.01 13.53
N PHE A 85 -7.31 7.62 14.67
CA PHE A 85 -6.33 7.08 15.61
C PHE A 85 -6.73 5.68 16.09
N LEU A 86 -7.97 5.52 16.58
CA LEU A 86 -8.44 4.22 17.09
C LEU A 86 -8.49 3.15 16.00
N VAL A 87 -8.96 3.49 14.80
CA VAL A 87 -9.02 2.59 13.63
C VAL A 87 -7.62 2.17 13.16
N GLY A 88 -6.65 3.10 13.21
CA GLY A 88 -5.30 2.89 12.70
C GLY A 88 -4.30 2.31 13.71
N SER A 89 -4.59 2.37 15.01
CA SER A 89 -3.63 1.96 16.04
C SER A 89 -3.40 0.46 16.06
N ALA A 90 -4.47 -0.34 15.95
CA ALA A 90 -4.42 -1.79 16.06
C ALA A 90 -5.59 -2.44 15.31
N GLU A 91 -5.46 -3.73 15.01
CA GLU A 91 -6.65 -4.49 14.58
C GLU A 91 -7.62 -4.65 15.75
N PRO A 92 -8.93 -4.82 15.52
CA PRO A 92 -9.93 -4.82 16.59
C PRO A 92 -9.56 -5.72 17.76
N TRP A 93 -9.17 -6.98 17.52
CA TRP A 93 -8.84 -7.96 18.57
C TRP A 93 -7.53 -7.69 19.34
N GLN A 94 -6.78 -6.65 18.99
CA GLN A 94 -5.54 -6.25 19.62
C GLN A 94 -5.76 -5.07 20.58
N ASP A 95 -4.91 -4.98 21.59
CA ASP A 95 -4.91 -3.83 22.50
C ASP A 95 -4.28 -2.62 21.78
N PHE A 96 -4.82 -1.42 22.00
CA PHE A 96 -4.24 -0.18 21.51
C PHE A 96 -3.59 0.59 22.65
N ASP A 97 -2.59 1.40 22.34
CA ASP A 97 -1.90 2.27 23.31
C ASP A 97 -2.12 3.73 22.96
N TRP A 98 -2.92 4.41 23.78
CA TRP A 98 -3.17 5.85 23.64
C TRP A 98 -1.94 6.63 24.08
N ARG A 99 -1.40 7.42 23.16
CA ARG A 99 -0.35 8.40 23.43
C ARG A 99 -0.69 9.70 22.72
N ASN A 100 -0.69 10.81 23.47
CA ASN A 100 -1.18 12.08 22.94
C ASN A 100 -0.38 12.54 21.71
N ASP A 101 0.93 12.32 21.67
CA ASP A 101 1.79 12.66 20.53
C ASP A 101 1.39 11.93 19.24
N LEU A 102 1.00 10.65 19.33
CA LEU A 102 0.49 9.88 18.20
C LEU A 102 -0.89 10.36 17.74
N VAL A 103 -1.76 10.77 18.67
CA VAL A 103 -3.07 11.34 18.34
C VAL A 103 -2.90 12.71 17.66
N TYR A 104 -2.00 13.57 18.15
CA TYR A 104 -1.65 14.83 17.49
C TYR A 104 -1.05 14.61 16.10
N SER A 105 -0.22 13.57 15.92
CA SER A 105 0.30 13.19 14.60
C SER A 105 -0.82 12.79 13.63
N THR A 106 -1.85 12.11 14.12
CA THR A 106 -3.03 11.72 13.33
C THR A 106 -3.79 12.94 12.81
N ARG A 107 -3.94 13.98 13.64
CA ARG A 107 -4.56 15.24 13.19
C ARG A 107 -3.81 15.86 12.01
N LYS A 108 -2.48 15.92 12.08
CA LYS A 108 -1.63 16.42 10.98
C LYS A 108 -1.74 15.57 9.71
N GLN A 109 -2.03 14.27 9.84
CA GLN A 109 -2.27 13.39 8.69
C GLN A 109 -3.58 13.76 8.00
N ILE A 110 -4.66 13.99 8.76
CA ILE A 110 -5.95 14.44 8.22
C ILE A 110 -5.81 15.80 7.52
N GLU A 111 -5.07 16.74 8.11
CA GLU A 111 -4.79 18.05 7.49
C GLU A 111 -4.02 17.92 6.16
N ARG A 112 -3.04 17.01 6.08
CA ARG A 112 -2.32 16.74 4.81
C ARG A 112 -3.22 16.10 3.76
N PHE A 113 -4.12 15.22 4.17
CA PHE A 113 -5.12 14.63 3.28
C PHE A 113 -6.04 15.70 2.72
N TRP A 114 -6.57 16.60 3.56
CA TRP A 114 -7.38 17.74 3.13
C TRP A 114 -6.66 18.56 2.05
N ASN A 115 -5.44 19.02 2.35
CA ASN A 115 -4.65 19.83 1.41
C ASN A 115 -4.37 19.08 0.10
N THR A 116 -4.09 17.78 0.17
CA THR A 116 -3.87 16.96 -1.03
C THR A 116 -5.13 16.87 -1.89
N ILE A 117 -6.31 16.74 -1.27
CA ILE A 117 -7.59 16.74 -1.97
C ILE A 117 -7.87 18.09 -2.63
N GLU A 118 -7.61 19.21 -1.95
CA GLU A 118 -7.76 20.55 -2.54
C GLU A 118 -6.85 20.76 -3.76
N GLU A 119 -5.58 20.35 -3.66
CA GLU A 119 -4.61 20.44 -4.77
C GLU A 119 -5.07 19.67 -6.02
N CYS A 120 -5.79 18.55 -5.85
CA CYS A 120 -6.29 17.75 -6.97
C CYS A 120 -7.28 18.51 -7.86
N SER A 121 -7.99 19.51 -7.31
CA SER A 121 -9.01 20.30 -8.01
C SER A 121 -8.44 21.21 -9.11
N GLY A 122 -7.13 21.50 -9.09
CA GLY A 122 -6.45 22.37 -10.07
C GLY A 122 -5.85 21.64 -11.28
N SER A 123 -6.14 20.35 -11.47
CA SER A 123 -5.42 19.48 -12.42
C SER A 123 -5.85 19.64 -13.88
N GLY A 124 -4.88 19.48 -14.80
CA GLY A 124 -5.06 19.61 -16.25
C GLY A 124 -5.49 18.30 -16.93
N SER A 125 -5.52 18.28 -18.26
CA SER A 125 -5.96 17.13 -19.07
C SER A 125 -4.81 16.29 -19.65
N LEU A 126 -3.58 16.41 -19.12
CA LEU A 126 -2.44 15.68 -19.64
C LEU A 126 -2.67 14.18 -19.43
N SER A 127 -2.57 13.37 -20.48
CA SER A 127 -2.56 11.91 -20.39
C SER A 127 -1.11 11.43 -20.37
N SER A 128 -0.75 10.62 -19.37
CA SER A 128 0.59 10.06 -19.19
C SER A 128 0.50 8.67 -18.56
N ASP A 129 1.52 7.83 -18.78
CA ASP A 129 1.61 6.50 -18.14
C ASP A 129 1.51 6.57 -16.62
N VAL A 130 2.06 7.62 -15.99
CA VAL A 130 2.00 7.77 -14.53
C VAL A 130 0.58 8.07 -14.03
N ASN A 131 -0.29 8.67 -14.85
CA ASN A 131 -1.72 8.79 -14.54
C ASN A 131 -2.42 7.43 -14.58
N LEU A 132 -2.13 6.63 -15.61
CA LEU A 132 -2.70 5.27 -15.74
C LEU A 132 -2.22 4.37 -14.61
N TRP A 133 -0.94 4.49 -14.23
CA TRP A 133 -0.37 3.82 -13.07
C TRP A 133 -1.13 4.19 -11.78
N LEU A 134 -1.35 5.49 -11.52
CA LEU A 134 -2.06 5.93 -10.31
C LEU A 134 -3.50 5.37 -10.26
N ILE A 135 -4.18 5.34 -11.40
CA ILE A 135 -5.52 4.75 -11.51
C ILE A 135 -5.49 3.23 -11.29
N SER A 136 -4.51 2.52 -11.85
CA SER A 136 -4.32 1.08 -11.62
C SER A 136 -4.14 0.76 -10.14
N ARG A 137 -3.24 1.50 -9.49
CA ARG A 137 -2.96 1.39 -8.05
C ARG A 137 -4.19 1.69 -7.20
N LEU A 138 -4.97 2.71 -7.58
CA LEU A 138 -6.21 3.04 -6.90
C LEU A 138 -7.20 1.86 -6.88
N GLN A 139 -7.30 1.08 -7.98
CA GLN A 139 -8.17 -0.11 -8.01
C GLN A 139 -7.71 -1.18 -7.01
N LEU A 140 -6.39 -1.39 -6.91
CA LEU A 140 -5.82 -2.32 -5.94
C LEU A 140 -6.15 -1.89 -4.49
N HIS A 141 -6.03 -0.60 -4.19
CA HIS A 141 -6.34 -0.07 -2.85
C HIS A 141 -7.84 -0.15 -2.55
N ILE A 142 -8.73 0.12 -3.51
CA ILE A 142 -10.17 -0.10 -3.35
C ILE A 142 -10.44 -1.57 -2.99
N GLN A 143 -9.88 -2.51 -3.75
CA GLN A 143 -10.08 -3.94 -3.51
C GLN A 143 -9.61 -4.34 -2.11
N LYS A 144 -8.35 -4.02 -1.76
CA LYS A 144 -7.77 -4.44 -0.49
C LYS A 144 -8.42 -3.77 0.71
N ALA A 145 -8.78 -2.49 0.62
CA ALA A 145 -9.51 -1.80 1.68
C ALA A 145 -10.89 -2.44 1.91
N THR A 146 -11.58 -2.80 0.82
CA THR A 146 -12.88 -3.49 0.89
C THR A 146 -12.73 -4.87 1.55
N GLU A 147 -11.77 -5.68 1.08
CA GLU A 147 -11.51 -7.01 1.66
C GLU A 147 -11.13 -6.94 3.15
N ALA A 148 -10.36 -5.92 3.54
CA ALA A 148 -10.00 -5.69 4.92
C ALA A 148 -11.23 -5.30 5.78
N LEU A 149 -12.08 -4.40 5.30
CA LEU A 149 -13.30 -4.01 6.03
C LEU A 149 -14.28 -5.19 6.19
N GLU A 150 -14.48 -6.00 5.15
CA GLU A 150 -15.30 -7.23 5.21
C GLU A 150 -14.78 -8.25 6.24
N ARG A 151 -13.49 -8.19 6.56
CA ARG A 151 -12.83 -9.03 7.58
C ARG A 151 -12.66 -8.32 8.93
N PHE A 152 -13.22 -7.12 9.10
CA PHE A 152 -13.01 -6.25 10.25
C PHE A 152 -11.53 -5.93 10.54
N GLN A 153 -10.67 -5.98 9.52
CA GLN A 153 -9.26 -5.59 9.63
C GLN A 153 -9.15 -4.06 9.47
N THR A 154 -9.56 -3.31 10.49
CA THR A 154 -9.68 -1.85 10.43
C THR A 154 -8.35 -1.14 10.20
N ARG A 155 -7.25 -1.65 10.78
CA ARG A 155 -5.93 -1.04 10.58
C ARG A 155 -5.41 -1.33 9.18
N GLN A 156 -5.55 -2.56 8.69
CA GLN A 156 -5.22 -2.89 7.30
C GLN A 156 -6.08 -2.09 6.30
N ALA A 157 -7.36 -1.88 6.58
CA ALA A 157 -8.23 -1.08 5.73
C ALA A 157 -7.72 0.37 5.65
N LEU A 158 -7.34 0.97 6.78
CA LEU A 158 -6.74 2.31 6.80
C LEU A 158 -5.36 2.36 6.13
N GLN A 159 -4.56 1.29 6.27
CA GLN A 159 -3.29 1.17 5.57
C GLN A 159 -3.47 1.32 4.05
N GLU A 160 -4.45 0.63 3.48
CA GLU A 160 -4.71 0.68 2.04
C GLU A 160 -5.47 1.95 1.62
N ALA A 161 -6.48 2.37 2.39
CA ALA A 161 -7.31 3.53 2.08
C ALA A 161 -6.64 4.88 2.34
N PHE A 162 -5.60 4.94 3.17
CA PHE A 162 -4.92 6.19 3.53
C PHE A 162 -3.44 6.16 3.18
N TYR A 163 -2.66 5.33 3.89
CA TYR A 163 -1.19 5.42 3.84
C TYR A 163 -0.61 4.96 2.50
N SER A 164 -1.16 3.91 1.90
CA SER A 164 -0.71 3.43 0.58
C SER A 164 -1.03 4.45 -0.51
N ILE A 165 -2.23 5.04 -0.50
CA ILE A 165 -2.60 6.11 -1.46
C ILE A 165 -1.74 7.37 -1.23
N GLU A 166 -1.47 7.76 0.02
CA GLU A 166 -0.56 8.89 0.31
C GLU A 166 0.86 8.63 -0.23
N SER A 167 1.36 7.40 -0.13
CA SER A 167 2.64 6.98 -0.69
C SER A 167 2.65 7.07 -2.21
N ASP A 168 1.62 6.54 -2.86
CA ASP A 168 1.50 6.56 -4.32
C ASP A 168 1.37 8.00 -4.85
N MET A 169 0.67 8.88 -4.13
CA MET A 169 0.60 10.31 -4.43
C MET A 169 1.95 11.02 -4.31
N LYS A 170 2.79 10.66 -3.34
CA LYS A 170 4.15 11.21 -3.23
C LYS A 170 4.99 10.81 -4.44
N TRP A 171 4.94 9.54 -4.84
CA TRP A 171 5.65 9.07 -6.04
C TRP A 171 5.11 9.72 -7.31
N TYR A 172 3.79 9.76 -7.48
CA TYR A 172 3.12 10.40 -8.61
C TYR A 172 3.55 11.86 -8.78
N ARG A 173 3.55 12.65 -7.70
CA ARG A 173 4.01 14.06 -7.73
C ARG A 173 5.47 14.18 -8.16
N ARG A 174 6.36 13.29 -7.67
CA ARG A 174 7.77 13.26 -8.12
C ARG A 174 7.89 12.94 -9.59
N ARG A 175 7.04 12.06 -10.13
CA ARG A 175 7.11 11.61 -11.53
C ARG A 175 6.58 12.63 -12.53
N LEU A 176 5.70 13.53 -12.12
CA LEU A 176 5.20 14.59 -13.00
C LEU A 176 6.32 15.50 -13.51
N PRO A 177 6.20 16.06 -14.73
CA PRO A 177 7.08 17.13 -15.18
C PRO A 177 6.99 18.36 -14.27
N GLU A 178 8.05 19.17 -14.25
CA GLU A 178 8.07 20.40 -13.45
C GLU A 178 6.93 21.35 -13.86
N GLY A 179 6.25 21.93 -12.87
CA GLY A 179 5.11 22.83 -13.08
C GLY A 179 3.78 22.13 -13.45
N VAL A 180 3.76 20.79 -13.55
CA VAL A 180 2.52 20.04 -13.82
C VAL A 180 1.91 19.56 -12.51
N VAL A 181 0.65 19.93 -12.26
CA VAL A 181 -0.09 19.58 -11.04
C VAL A 181 -0.74 18.18 -11.13
N GLY A 182 -0.99 17.70 -12.35
CA GLY A 182 -1.50 16.35 -12.62
C GLY A 182 -2.55 16.31 -13.73
N GLY A 183 -3.07 15.11 -13.99
CA GLY A 183 -4.06 14.85 -15.04
C GLY A 183 -5.46 14.46 -14.52
N SER A 184 -6.29 13.95 -15.43
CA SER A 184 -7.66 13.49 -15.17
C SER A 184 -7.77 12.42 -14.06
N ALA A 185 -6.69 11.67 -13.80
CA ALA A 185 -6.62 10.67 -12.74
C ALA A 185 -6.92 11.25 -11.35
N LEU A 186 -6.56 12.51 -11.11
CA LEU A 186 -6.73 13.14 -9.81
C LEU A 186 -8.20 13.37 -9.45
N ARG A 187 -9.08 13.59 -10.43
CA ARG A 187 -10.52 13.74 -10.17
C ARG A 187 -11.16 12.43 -9.71
N GLU A 188 -10.80 11.33 -10.36
CA GLU A 188 -11.27 10.00 -9.95
C GLU A 188 -10.71 9.64 -8.56
N LEU A 189 -9.41 9.86 -8.34
CA LEU A 189 -8.77 9.64 -7.05
C LEU A 189 -9.44 10.47 -5.94
N GLN A 190 -9.74 11.74 -6.18
CA GLN A 190 -10.39 12.61 -5.21
C GLN A 190 -11.73 12.02 -4.72
N SER A 191 -12.61 11.67 -5.65
CA SER A 191 -13.91 11.09 -5.34
C SER A 191 -13.80 9.73 -4.64
N VAL A 192 -12.89 8.86 -5.08
CA VAL A 192 -12.69 7.54 -4.48
C VAL A 192 -12.10 7.67 -3.07
N TRP A 193 -11.06 8.49 -2.90
CA TRP A 193 -10.33 8.61 -1.65
C TRP A 193 -11.19 9.18 -0.53
N ILE A 194 -12.01 10.20 -0.83
CA ILE A 194 -13.01 10.74 0.10
C ILE A 194 -13.98 9.64 0.54
N ARG A 195 -14.51 8.82 -0.39
CA ARG A 195 -15.47 7.76 -0.07
C ARG A 195 -14.85 6.60 0.70
N LEU A 196 -13.60 6.22 0.40
CA LEU A 196 -12.88 5.19 1.16
C LEU A 196 -12.67 5.58 2.63
N LEU A 197 -12.46 6.88 2.90
CA LEU A 197 -12.20 7.39 4.24
C LEU A 197 -13.46 7.85 4.99
N ALA A 198 -14.62 7.96 4.33
CA ALA A 198 -15.87 8.38 4.94
C ALA A 198 -16.28 7.54 6.17
N PRO A 199 -16.07 6.21 6.23
CA PRO A 199 -16.34 5.43 7.44
C PRO A 199 -15.41 5.78 8.62
N VAL A 200 -14.22 6.33 8.35
CA VAL A 200 -13.19 6.61 9.36
C VAL A 200 -13.25 8.06 9.83
N ILE A 201 -13.21 9.02 8.90
CA ILE A 201 -13.18 10.47 9.15
C ILE A 201 -14.38 11.20 8.50
N PRO A 202 -15.63 10.86 8.91
CA PRO A 202 -16.84 11.28 8.22
C PRO A 202 -17.02 12.80 8.14
N PHE A 203 -16.61 13.57 9.14
CA PHE A 203 -16.87 15.02 9.14
C PHE A 203 -15.98 15.75 8.12
N THR A 204 -14.71 15.37 8.07
CA THR A 204 -13.72 15.81 7.08
C THR A 204 -14.17 15.41 5.68
N CYS A 205 -14.59 14.15 5.50
CA CYS A 205 -15.07 13.65 4.21
C CYS A 205 -16.36 14.34 3.73
N GLU A 206 -17.32 14.66 4.60
CA GLU A 206 -18.52 15.44 4.20
C GLU A 206 -18.16 16.85 3.72
N GLY A 207 -17.23 17.52 4.41
CA GLY A 207 -16.72 18.83 3.99
C GLY A 207 -16.09 18.78 2.61
N LEU A 208 -15.13 17.88 2.42
CA LEU A 208 -14.45 17.69 1.14
C LEU A 208 -15.39 17.21 0.03
N TRP A 209 -16.34 16.32 0.33
CA TRP A 209 -17.32 15.85 -0.64
C TRP A 209 -18.12 17.01 -1.22
N LYS A 210 -18.61 17.91 -0.35
CA LYS A 210 -19.33 19.10 -0.77
C LYS A 210 -18.46 20.05 -1.60
N GLU A 211 -17.23 20.32 -1.16
CA GLU A 211 -16.31 21.25 -1.83
C GLU A 211 -15.86 20.76 -3.21
N THR A 212 -15.78 19.44 -3.39
CA THR A 212 -15.35 18.79 -4.63
C THR A 212 -16.50 18.51 -5.59
N GLY A 213 -17.70 19.02 -5.30
CA GLY A 213 -18.87 18.92 -6.17
C GLY A 213 -19.63 17.59 -6.06
N GLY A 214 -19.42 16.85 -4.97
CA GLY A 214 -20.20 15.67 -4.64
C GLY A 214 -21.67 16.00 -4.38
N GLU A 215 -22.57 15.13 -4.84
CA GLU A 215 -24.01 15.27 -4.62
C GLU A 215 -24.44 14.58 -3.33
N GLY A 216 -25.39 15.19 -2.60
CA GLY A 216 -25.90 14.66 -1.35
C GLY A 216 -24.84 14.57 -0.24
N LEU A 217 -25.06 13.66 0.70
CA LEU A 217 -24.13 13.36 1.78
C LEU A 217 -23.21 12.20 1.36
N VAL A 218 -21.92 12.28 1.66
CA VAL A 218 -20.97 11.19 1.34
C VAL A 218 -21.36 9.88 2.04
N SER A 219 -22.00 9.98 3.21
CA SER A 219 -22.54 8.83 3.95
C SER A 219 -23.59 8.01 3.18
N TYR A 220 -24.24 8.58 2.17
CA TYR A 220 -25.15 7.88 1.26
C TYR A 220 -24.54 7.60 -0.12
N ALA A 221 -23.30 8.06 -0.37
CA ALA A 221 -22.63 7.80 -1.63
C ALA A 221 -22.29 6.30 -1.76
N PRO A 222 -22.36 5.70 -2.96
CA PRO A 222 -21.97 4.31 -3.15
C PRO A 222 -20.51 4.08 -2.77
N TRP A 223 -20.23 2.95 -2.11
CA TRP A 223 -18.86 2.50 -1.89
C TRP A 223 -18.13 2.33 -3.23
N PRO A 224 -16.86 2.79 -3.36
CA PRO A 224 -16.10 2.57 -4.59
C PRO A 224 -15.87 1.07 -4.82
N VAL A 225 -16.03 0.64 -6.07
CA VAL A 225 -15.84 -0.76 -6.49
C VAL A 225 -14.67 -0.81 -7.45
N ALA A 226 -13.72 -1.72 -7.19
CA ALA A 226 -12.54 -1.88 -8.02
C ALA A 226 -12.90 -2.36 -9.43
N ASP A 227 -12.38 -1.68 -10.44
CA ASP A 227 -12.57 -1.99 -11.86
C ASP A 227 -11.32 -2.65 -12.44
N LYS A 228 -11.39 -3.96 -12.69
CA LYS A 228 -10.28 -4.74 -13.27
C LYS A 228 -9.90 -4.28 -14.67
N SER A 229 -10.75 -3.57 -15.40
CA SER A 229 -10.39 -3.04 -16.72
C SER A 229 -9.42 -1.85 -16.64
N LYS A 230 -9.31 -1.22 -15.46
CA LYS A 230 -8.41 -0.11 -15.18
C LYS A 230 -7.09 -0.53 -14.53
N THR A 231 -6.89 -1.83 -14.30
CA THR A 231 -5.62 -2.35 -13.74
C THR A 231 -4.64 -2.67 -14.86
N ASP A 232 -3.40 -2.21 -14.72
CA ASP A 232 -2.28 -2.51 -15.60
C ASP A 232 -1.07 -2.98 -14.79
N PRO A 233 -0.92 -4.30 -14.62
CA PRO A 233 0.22 -4.88 -13.91
C PRO A 233 1.58 -4.53 -14.56
N ASN A 234 1.66 -4.33 -15.87
CA ASN A 234 2.96 -4.02 -16.50
C ASN A 234 3.41 -2.61 -16.16
N LEU A 235 2.47 -1.64 -16.11
CA LEU A 235 2.76 -0.29 -15.65
C LEU A 235 3.14 -0.27 -14.16
N GLU A 236 2.42 -1.01 -13.32
CA GLU A 236 2.75 -1.14 -11.89
C GLU A 236 4.16 -1.67 -11.66
N LEU A 237 4.55 -2.72 -12.40
CA LEU A 237 5.88 -3.31 -12.34
C LEU A 237 6.96 -2.32 -12.80
N SER A 238 6.70 -1.59 -13.88
CA SER A 238 7.62 -0.60 -14.44
C SER A 238 7.90 0.53 -13.45
N GLU A 239 6.86 1.07 -12.81
CA GLU A 239 7.02 2.15 -11.83
C GLU A 239 7.61 1.65 -10.49
N ASP A 240 7.34 0.42 -10.06
CA ASP A 240 8.01 -0.19 -8.88
C ASP A 240 9.53 -0.36 -9.13
N LEU A 241 9.94 -0.76 -10.35
CA LEU A 241 11.34 -0.80 -10.76
C LEU A 241 12.00 0.58 -10.67
N LEU A 242 11.32 1.62 -11.18
CA LEU A 242 11.82 3.00 -11.13
C LEU A 242 11.94 3.50 -9.68
N PHE A 243 10.91 3.29 -8.87
CA PHE A 243 10.88 3.69 -7.46
C PHE A 243 12.04 3.08 -6.68
N ARG A 244 12.23 1.75 -6.76
CA ARG A 244 13.33 1.05 -6.07
C ARG A 244 14.70 1.52 -6.54
N THR A 245 14.85 1.74 -7.85
CA THR A 245 16.12 2.22 -8.40
C THR A 245 16.45 3.62 -7.89
N MET A 246 15.46 4.51 -7.78
CA MET A 246 15.64 5.84 -7.20
C MET A 246 16.00 5.78 -5.71
N GLU A 247 15.36 4.91 -4.93
CA GLU A 247 15.74 4.69 -3.52
C GLU A 247 17.17 4.15 -3.36
N ASP A 248 17.60 3.25 -4.25
CA ASP A 248 18.97 2.73 -4.28
C ASP A 248 19.96 3.85 -4.64
N ILE A 249 19.67 4.69 -5.64
CA ILE A 249 20.49 5.87 -5.99
C ILE A 249 20.62 6.82 -4.79
N GLU A 250 19.52 7.17 -4.12
CA GLU A 250 19.53 8.08 -2.97
C GLU A 250 20.33 7.49 -1.79
N SER A 251 20.14 6.21 -1.52
CA SER A 251 20.90 5.45 -0.52
C SER A 251 22.40 5.47 -0.80
N ILE A 252 22.79 5.23 -2.05
CA ILE A 252 24.19 5.25 -2.49
C ILE A 252 24.77 6.67 -2.34
N ARG A 253 24.07 7.72 -2.79
CA ARG A 253 24.55 9.11 -2.66
C ARG A 253 24.80 9.52 -1.22
N LYS A 254 23.96 9.09 -0.27
CA LYS A 254 24.14 9.35 1.16
C LYS A 254 25.43 8.72 1.71
N ILE A 255 25.91 7.64 1.12
CA ILE A 255 27.12 6.92 1.55
C ILE A 255 28.39 7.51 0.92
N ILE A 256 28.38 7.83 -0.38
CA ILE A 256 29.62 8.19 -1.11
C ILE A 256 30.12 9.61 -0.74
N GLN A 257 29.28 10.48 -0.14
CA GLN A 257 29.63 11.85 0.27
C GLN A 257 30.23 12.75 -0.83
N ILE A 258 30.18 12.32 -2.08
CA ILE A 258 30.66 13.04 -3.27
C ILE A 258 29.45 13.28 -4.17
N THR A 259 29.39 14.45 -4.79
CA THR A 259 28.41 14.74 -5.84
C THR A 259 28.89 14.12 -7.15
N PRO A 260 28.22 13.09 -7.69
CA PRO A 260 28.62 12.51 -8.96
C PRO A 260 28.42 13.52 -10.08
N SER A 261 29.25 13.42 -11.11
CA SER A 261 29.12 14.12 -12.38
C SER A 261 28.13 13.43 -13.33
N SER A 262 28.02 12.10 -13.24
CA SER A 262 27.08 11.30 -14.02
C SER A 262 26.67 10.01 -13.31
N ILE A 263 25.55 9.43 -13.75
CA ILE A 263 25.06 8.12 -13.31
C ILE A 263 24.89 7.23 -14.54
N THR A 264 25.41 6.01 -14.49
CA THR A 264 25.12 4.98 -15.49
C THR A 264 24.31 3.87 -14.85
N LEU A 265 23.14 3.57 -15.42
CA LEU A 265 22.30 2.44 -15.06
C LEU A 265 22.56 1.29 -16.03
N CYS A 266 23.18 0.22 -15.54
CA CYS A 266 23.39 -0.98 -16.34
C CYS A 266 22.25 -1.99 -16.11
N THR A 267 21.46 -2.28 -17.15
CA THR A 267 20.39 -3.28 -17.05
C THR A 267 20.94 -4.70 -17.19
N ALA A 268 20.24 -5.68 -16.61
CA ALA A 268 20.69 -7.06 -16.67
C ALA A 268 20.62 -7.64 -18.10
N PRO A 269 21.68 -8.32 -18.56
CA PRO A 269 21.71 -8.91 -19.90
C PRO A 269 20.75 -10.10 -19.98
N ALA A 270 20.33 -10.46 -21.20
CA ALA A 270 19.32 -11.50 -21.45
C ALA A 270 19.60 -12.84 -20.73
N TRP A 271 20.87 -13.28 -20.66
CA TRP A 271 21.22 -14.52 -19.98
C TRP A 271 20.97 -14.47 -18.46
N LYS A 272 21.10 -13.30 -17.82
CA LYS A 272 20.77 -13.14 -16.40
C LYS A 272 19.25 -13.10 -16.17
N LYS A 273 18.48 -12.57 -17.13
CA LYS A 273 17.01 -12.65 -17.12
C LYS A 273 16.56 -14.12 -17.14
N ALA A 274 17.13 -14.94 -18.02
CA ALA A 274 16.85 -16.38 -18.08
C ALA A 274 17.23 -17.12 -16.78
N VAL A 275 18.39 -16.80 -16.19
CA VAL A 275 18.80 -17.33 -14.88
C VAL A 275 17.80 -16.95 -13.80
N PHE A 276 17.42 -15.67 -13.70
CA PHE A 276 16.45 -15.20 -12.71
C PHE A 276 15.11 -15.91 -12.85
N ALA A 277 14.58 -16.03 -14.08
CA ALA A 277 13.31 -16.71 -14.33
C ALA A 277 13.33 -18.19 -13.90
N THR A 278 14.44 -18.88 -14.20
CA THR A 278 14.64 -20.27 -13.78
C THR A 278 14.75 -20.37 -12.26
N VAL A 279 15.50 -19.47 -11.61
CA VAL A 279 15.65 -19.43 -10.15
C VAL A 279 14.31 -19.14 -9.49
N ALA A 280 13.54 -18.16 -9.96
CA ALA A 280 12.27 -17.78 -9.39
C ALA A 280 11.23 -18.91 -9.48
N SER A 281 11.16 -19.58 -10.64
CA SER A 281 10.20 -20.67 -10.90
C SER A 281 10.60 -22.02 -10.29
N ALA A 282 11.84 -22.17 -9.83
CA ALA A 282 12.32 -23.46 -9.31
C ALA A 282 11.68 -23.81 -7.95
N PRO A 283 11.10 -25.02 -7.80
CA PRO A 283 10.54 -25.48 -6.53
C PRO A 283 11.62 -25.78 -5.49
N ASP A 284 12.79 -26.27 -5.93
CA ASP A 284 13.97 -26.49 -5.09
C ASP A 284 15.15 -25.68 -5.63
N LYS A 285 15.66 -24.75 -4.81
CA LYS A 285 16.78 -23.88 -5.19
C LYS A 285 18.12 -24.64 -5.21
N ASN A 286 18.22 -25.82 -4.59
CA ASN A 286 19.49 -26.59 -4.55
C ASN A 286 19.80 -27.31 -5.86
N THR A 287 18.77 -27.65 -6.65
CA THR A 287 18.92 -28.32 -7.95
C THR A 287 19.01 -27.36 -9.12
N VAL A 288 18.68 -26.08 -8.91
CA VAL A 288 18.56 -25.08 -9.99
C VAL A 288 19.84 -24.85 -10.77
N ILE A 289 21.01 -24.93 -10.12
CA ILE A 289 22.30 -24.79 -10.80
C ILE A 289 22.47 -25.91 -11.84
N ARG A 290 22.09 -27.15 -11.51
CA ARG A 290 22.24 -28.27 -12.45
C ARG A 290 21.34 -28.09 -13.66
N GLU A 291 20.12 -27.60 -13.44
CA GLU A 291 19.16 -27.32 -14.53
C GLU A 291 19.66 -26.22 -15.46
N ILE A 292 20.11 -25.09 -14.92
CA ILE A 292 20.64 -23.97 -15.72
C ILE A 292 21.88 -24.39 -16.52
N MET A 293 22.74 -25.24 -15.94
CA MET A 293 23.98 -25.69 -16.59
C MET A 293 23.76 -26.73 -17.71
N LYS A 294 22.52 -27.20 -17.94
CA LYS A 294 22.17 -28.00 -19.13
C LYS A 294 22.21 -27.18 -20.41
N ASP A 295 21.96 -25.87 -20.31
CA ASP A 295 22.09 -24.94 -21.44
C ASP A 295 23.59 -24.71 -21.76
N GLU A 296 23.97 -24.96 -23.02
CA GLU A 296 25.35 -24.82 -23.48
C GLU A 296 25.88 -23.39 -23.33
N GLN A 297 25.05 -22.37 -23.58
CA GLN A 297 25.44 -20.96 -23.44
C GLN A 297 25.72 -20.60 -21.97
N MET A 298 24.91 -21.12 -21.05
CA MET A 298 25.12 -20.95 -19.61
C MET A 298 26.38 -21.68 -19.14
N ARG A 299 26.60 -22.91 -19.64
CA ARG A 299 27.79 -23.70 -19.31
C ARG A 299 29.09 -23.00 -19.68
N ARG A 300 29.13 -22.32 -20.84
CA ARG A 300 30.30 -21.52 -21.28
C ARG A 300 30.63 -20.37 -20.34
N ARG A 301 29.64 -19.83 -19.61
CA ARG A 301 29.82 -18.75 -18.63
C ARG A 301 30.26 -19.24 -17.24
N GLY A 302 30.11 -20.54 -16.96
CA GLY A 302 30.70 -21.21 -15.80
C GLY A 302 30.46 -20.51 -14.46
N LYS A 303 31.54 -20.03 -13.84
CA LYS A 303 31.50 -19.38 -12.51
C LYS A 303 30.56 -18.18 -12.45
N ALA A 304 30.47 -17.39 -13.51
CA ALA A 304 29.60 -16.20 -13.55
C ALA A 304 28.11 -16.57 -13.38
N VAL A 305 27.68 -17.71 -13.92
CA VAL A 305 26.32 -18.22 -13.75
C VAL A 305 26.10 -18.69 -12.31
N GLN A 306 27.06 -19.40 -11.72
CA GLN A 306 26.94 -19.85 -10.33
C GLN A 306 26.83 -18.69 -9.35
N ASP A 307 27.62 -17.63 -9.54
CA ASP A 307 27.56 -16.43 -8.71
C ASP A 307 26.23 -15.67 -8.93
N THR A 308 25.77 -15.56 -10.19
CA THR A 308 24.46 -14.97 -10.51
C THR A 308 23.32 -15.73 -9.86
N VAL A 309 23.33 -17.07 -9.87
CA VAL A 309 22.28 -17.89 -9.22
C VAL A 309 22.20 -17.57 -7.72
N LYS A 310 23.34 -17.51 -7.03
CA LYS A 310 23.37 -17.16 -5.59
C LYS A 310 22.84 -15.75 -5.33
N GLN A 311 23.20 -14.81 -6.19
CA GLN A 311 22.70 -13.43 -6.11
C GLN A 311 21.19 -13.36 -6.37
N CYS A 312 20.67 -14.08 -7.38
CA CYS A 312 19.24 -14.16 -7.66
C CYS A 312 18.45 -14.77 -6.49
N ILE A 313 18.93 -15.86 -5.88
CA ILE A 313 18.29 -16.46 -4.69
C ILE A 313 18.19 -15.41 -3.57
N THR A 314 19.29 -14.70 -3.31
CA THR A 314 19.33 -13.67 -2.26
C THR A 314 18.39 -12.51 -2.58
N LEU A 315 18.34 -12.07 -3.84
CA LEU A 315 17.46 -10.99 -4.29
C LEU A 315 15.99 -11.39 -4.17
N ILE A 316 15.61 -12.55 -4.70
CA ILE A 316 14.23 -13.04 -4.70
C ILE A 316 13.69 -13.16 -3.27
N HIS A 317 14.48 -13.61 -2.30
CA HIS A 317 14.07 -13.65 -0.89
C HIS A 317 13.80 -12.28 -0.26
N ARG A 318 14.34 -11.20 -0.83
CA ARG A 318 14.13 -9.82 -0.36
C ARG A 318 13.02 -9.10 -1.11
N LEU A 319 12.59 -9.62 -2.26
CA LEU A 319 11.51 -9.02 -3.05
C LEU A 319 10.15 -9.51 -2.54
N PRO A 320 9.09 -8.68 -2.64
CA PRO A 320 7.73 -9.15 -2.40
C PRO A 320 7.38 -10.30 -3.36
N PRO A 321 6.77 -11.40 -2.87
CA PRO A 321 6.44 -12.54 -3.73
C PRO A 321 5.58 -12.17 -4.95
N ALA A 322 4.56 -11.32 -4.75
CA ALA A 322 3.68 -10.85 -5.82
C ALA A 322 4.44 -10.11 -6.93
N LEU A 323 5.49 -9.34 -6.58
CA LEU A 323 6.32 -8.64 -7.56
C LEU A 323 7.11 -9.63 -8.44
N VAL A 324 7.65 -10.68 -7.83
CA VAL A 324 8.38 -11.72 -8.56
C VAL A 324 7.45 -12.47 -9.50
N GLU A 325 6.25 -12.85 -9.03
CA GLU A 325 5.23 -13.50 -9.87
C GLU A 325 4.82 -12.61 -11.04
N GLN A 326 4.56 -11.32 -10.78
CA GLN A 326 4.22 -10.33 -11.80
C GLN A 326 5.34 -10.15 -12.83
N TYR A 327 6.60 -10.10 -12.40
CA TYR A 327 7.75 -10.03 -13.31
C TYR A 327 7.85 -11.27 -14.21
N LEU A 328 7.56 -12.47 -13.70
CA LEU A 328 7.58 -13.69 -14.50
C LEU A 328 6.43 -13.77 -15.53
N MET A 329 5.30 -13.13 -15.22
CA MET A 329 4.15 -13.07 -16.12
C MET A 329 4.27 -11.94 -17.15
N ALA A 330 5.03 -10.90 -16.84
CA ALA A 330 5.24 -9.74 -17.68
C ALA A 330 6.36 -9.96 -18.70
N ASP A 331 6.17 -9.44 -19.92
CA ASP A 331 7.25 -9.30 -20.91
C ASP A 331 7.86 -7.89 -20.80
N MET A 332 8.54 -7.61 -19.68
CA MET A 332 9.06 -6.27 -19.38
C MET A 332 10.46 -6.06 -19.97
N ASP A 333 10.58 -5.02 -20.79
CA ASP A 333 11.87 -4.47 -21.19
C ASP A 333 12.35 -3.38 -20.21
N GLU A 334 13.12 -3.80 -19.19
CA GLU A 334 13.74 -2.88 -18.21
C GLU A 334 14.54 -1.74 -18.87
N MET A 335 15.22 -2.01 -20.00
CA MET A 335 15.97 -0.98 -20.71
C MET A 335 15.04 0.11 -21.23
N ALA A 336 13.95 -0.30 -21.89
CA ALA A 336 12.94 0.63 -22.39
C ALA A 336 12.26 1.42 -21.26
N VAL A 337 12.00 0.78 -20.11
CA VAL A 337 11.44 1.44 -18.92
C VAL A 337 12.36 2.57 -18.45
N PHE A 338 13.65 2.28 -18.24
CA PHE A 338 14.61 3.31 -17.83
C PHE A 338 14.79 4.38 -18.91
N GLN A 339 14.86 4.01 -20.19
CA GLN A 339 15.03 4.97 -21.30
C GLN A 339 13.87 5.95 -21.36
N LYS A 340 12.64 5.47 -21.22
CA LYS A 340 11.44 6.32 -21.15
C LYS A 340 11.43 7.23 -19.93
N ALA A 341 12.00 6.80 -18.82
CA ALA A 341 12.08 7.56 -17.57
C ALA A 341 13.37 8.41 -17.44
N ARG A 342 14.24 8.42 -18.43
CA ARG A 342 15.59 9.02 -18.33
C ARG A 342 15.56 10.48 -17.88
N GLU A 343 14.73 11.31 -18.51
CA GLU A 343 14.61 12.74 -18.16
C GLU A 343 14.17 12.95 -16.70
N PHE A 344 13.28 12.08 -16.21
CA PHE A 344 12.87 12.10 -14.81
C PHE A 344 14.04 11.77 -13.87
N ILE A 345 14.81 10.71 -14.18
CA ILE A 345 15.96 10.30 -13.36
C ILE A 345 17.05 11.39 -13.38
N GLU A 346 17.34 11.98 -14.55
CA GLU A 346 18.31 13.07 -14.70
C GLU A 346 17.91 14.29 -13.86
N ARG A 347 16.62 14.66 -13.87
CA ARG A 347 16.10 15.76 -13.07
C ARG A 347 16.24 15.49 -11.57
N GLU A 348 15.74 14.35 -11.09
CA GLU A 348 15.78 14.00 -9.67
C GLU A 348 17.21 13.88 -9.14
N CYS A 349 18.13 13.40 -9.97
CA CYS A 349 19.54 13.24 -9.57
C CYS A 349 20.36 14.52 -9.80
N SER A 350 19.87 15.45 -10.63
CA SER A 350 20.56 16.66 -11.09
C SER A 350 21.90 16.38 -11.78
N VAL A 351 21.98 15.25 -12.49
CA VAL A 351 23.18 14.78 -13.19
C VAL A 351 22.77 14.06 -14.48
N ARG A 352 23.69 13.97 -15.44
CA ARG A 352 23.45 13.20 -16.67
C ARG A 352 23.31 11.72 -16.34
N VAL A 353 22.34 11.05 -16.98
CA VAL A 353 22.08 9.63 -16.80
C VAL A 353 22.29 8.91 -18.13
N GLU A 354 23.06 7.83 -18.10
CA GLU A 354 23.20 6.92 -19.22
C GLU A 354 22.60 5.55 -18.85
N ILE A 355 22.00 4.88 -19.83
CA ILE A 355 21.35 3.59 -19.62
C ILE A 355 21.91 2.64 -20.66
N VAL A 356 22.55 1.56 -20.19
CA VAL A 356 23.35 0.67 -21.01
C VAL A 356 23.05 -0.79 -20.69
N ASP A 357 23.18 -1.68 -21.67
CA ASP A 357 23.18 -3.11 -21.36
C ASP A 357 24.48 -3.42 -20.60
N ALA A 358 24.38 -4.10 -19.46
CA ALA A 358 25.56 -4.49 -18.70
C ALA A 358 26.55 -5.38 -19.50
N ALA A 359 26.12 -6.02 -20.59
CA ALA A 359 26.99 -6.74 -21.52
C ALA A 359 27.86 -5.80 -22.38
N GLU A 360 27.44 -4.56 -22.60
CA GLU A 360 28.13 -3.56 -23.43
C GLU A 360 29.01 -2.62 -22.59
N SER A 361 28.79 -2.58 -21.28
CA SER A 361 29.58 -1.75 -20.36
C SER A 361 30.94 -2.37 -20.02
N THR A 362 31.99 -1.55 -20.06
CA THR A 362 33.35 -1.91 -19.63
C THR A 362 33.58 -1.74 -18.12
N HIS A 363 32.65 -1.08 -17.41
CA HIS A 363 32.79 -0.80 -15.99
C HIS A 363 32.56 -2.07 -15.13
N ALA A 364 33.46 -2.34 -14.17
CA ALA A 364 33.45 -3.58 -13.37
C ALA A 364 32.15 -3.80 -12.58
N LYS A 365 31.50 -2.71 -12.12
CA LYS A 365 30.21 -2.78 -11.40
C LYS A 365 29.04 -3.23 -12.29
N ALA A 366 29.11 -3.10 -13.61
CA ALA A 366 28.03 -3.51 -14.51
C ALA A 366 27.73 -5.01 -14.38
N ALA A 367 28.75 -5.82 -14.09
CA ALA A 367 28.60 -7.25 -13.83
C ALA A 367 27.71 -7.58 -12.62
N ALA A 368 27.39 -6.61 -11.75
CA ALA A 368 26.47 -6.79 -10.62
C ALA A 368 24.98 -6.62 -10.99
N ALA A 369 24.66 -6.17 -12.22
CA ALA A 369 23.27 -5.97 -12.64
C ALA A 369 22.49 -7.28 -12.61
N LEU A 370 21.28 -7.24 -12.06
CA LEU A 370 20.33 -8.36 -12.00
C LEU A 370 18.95 -7.86 -12.44
N PRO A 371 18.08 -8.77 -12.91
CA PRO A 371 16.67 -8.43 -13.16
C PRO A 371 16.04 -7.76 -11.94
N LEU A 372 15.27 -6.69 -12.16
CA LEU A 372 14.70 -5.83 -11.12
C LEU A 372 15.72 -5.09 -10.24
N LYS A 373 17.01 -5.14 -10.58
CA LYS A 373 18.08 -4.51 -9.80
C LYS A 373 19.24 -4.11 -10.73
N PRO A 374 19.11 -2.97 -11.44
CA PRO A 374 20.18 -2.49 -12.31
C PRO A 374 21.45 -2.24 -11.48
N ALA A 375 22.62 -2.39 -12.11
CA ALA A 375 23.84 -1.90 -11.49
C ALA A 375 23.93 -0.38 -11.65
N ILE A 376 24.21 0.32 -10.56
CA ILE A 376 24.32 1.78 -10.53
C ILE A 376 25.81 2.13 -10.46
N VAL A 377 26.30 2.83 -11.48
CA VAL A 377 27.64 3.41 -11.53
C VAL A 377 27.51 4.92 -11.36
N MET A 378 28.26 5.48 -10.43
CA MET A 378 28.32 6.92 -10.18
C MET A 378 29.77 7.37 -10.35
N GLU A 379 30.00 8.38 -11.18
CA GLU A 379 31.33 8.89 -11.53
C GLU A 379 31.50 10.35 -11.14
#